data_AF-L8LV24-F1
#
_entry.id   AF-L8LV24-F1
#
_cell.length_a   1.000
_cell.length_b   1.000
_cell.length_c   1.000
_cell.angle_alpha   90.00
_cell.angle_beta   90.00
_cell.angle_gamma   90.00
#
_symmetry.space_group_name_H-M   'P 1'
#
loop_
_entity.id
_entity.type
_entity.pdbx_description
1 polymer ?
#
loop_
_entity_poly.entity_id
_entity_poly.type
_entity_poly.pdbx_seq_one_letter_code
_entity_poly.pdbx_strand_id
1 'polypeptide(L)'
;MWCFLVRVLPSLVAERIESVKAGLAGAIAFTVADLTAILLNNLIFVPWGVGFRLLQLNSLLDSLITIATALVSGFLFGVTYRYIIRSDRNSHLKDGAVMAFGLVRGLALLEATAIKSGQFWSLSILIAEGIISFAIARYCLDFALGKKFIKPFL
;
A
#
# COMPACT_ATOMS: atom_id res chain seq x y z
N MET A 1 41.18 -22.90 9.54
CA MET A 1 40.33 -22.72 8.34
C MET A 1 38.90 -22.32 8.74
N TRP A 2 38.75 -21.18 9.42
CA TRP A 2 37.45 -20.63 9.89
C TRP A 2 37.33 -19.11 9.64
N CYS A 3 38.33 -18.49 9.01
CA CYS A 3 38.45 -17.02 8.90
C CYS A 3 37.79 -16.43 7.64
N PHE A 4 37.05 -17.22 6.85
CA PHE A 4 36.44 -16.78 5.58
C PHE A 4 34.90 -16.76 5.60
N LEU A 5 34.27 -17.14 6.71
CA LEU A 5 32.81 -17.14 6.88
C LEU A 5 32.27 -15.85 7.52
N VAL A 6 33.11 -14.83 7.71
CA VAL A 6 32.68 -13.45 8.01
C VAL A 6 32.38 -12.74 6.68
N ARG A 7 31.48 -13.31 5.88
CA ARG A 7 30.99 -12.67 4.67
C ARG A 7 29.90 -11.66 5.08
N VAL A 8 30.34 -10.51 5.58
CA VAL A 8 29.57 -9.25 5.62
C VAL A 8 28.12 -9.42 6.11
N LEU A 9 27.92 -9.73 7.40
CA LEU A 9 26.62 -9.46 8.01
C LEU A 9 26.46 -7.92 8.04
N PRO A 10 25.49 -7.32 7.30
CA PRO A 10 25.17 -5.92 7.53
C PRO A 10 24.83 -5.74 9.01
N SER A 11 25.32 -4.66 9.62
CA SER A 11 24.97 -4.38 11.02
C SER A 11 23.44 -4.33 11.15
N LEU A 12 22.87 -4.76 12.29
CA LEU A 12 21.41 -4.70 12.51
C LEU A 12 20.84 -3.30 12.19
N VAL A 13 21.65 -2.27 12.35
CA VAL A 13 21.31 -0.88 12.01
C VAL A 13 21.14 -0.68 10.49
N ALA A 14 22.02 -1.26 9.67
CA ALA A 14 21.93 -1.17 8.21
C ALA A 14 20.66 -1.83 7.67
N GLU A 15 20.26 -2.99 8.21
CA GLU A 15 19.01 -3.65 7.81
C GLU A 15 17.77 -2.85 8.20
N ARG A 16 17.80 -2.15 9.33
CA ARG A 16 16.70 -1.26 9.75
C ARG A 16 16.56 -0.06 8.80
N ILE A 17 17.67 0.54 8.37
CA ILE A 17 17.67 1.69 7.45
C ILE A 17 17.08 1.29 6.09
N GLU A 18 17.46 0.13 5.55
CA GLU A 18 16.93 -0.37 4.29
C GLU A 18 15.43 -0.69 4.35
N SER A 19 14.93 -1.17 5.50
CA SER A 19 13.48 -1.36 5.72
C SER A 19 12.73 -0.03 5.79
N VAL A 20 13.29 0.98 6.47
CA VAL A 20 12.70 2.33 6.50
C VAL A 20 12.64 2.93 5.09
N LYS A 21 13.68 2.73 4.28
CA LYS A 21 13.68 3.18 2.88
C LYS A 21 12.60 2.50 2.04
N ALA A 22 12.41 1.20 2.20
CA ALA A 22 11.33 0.46 1.54
C ALA A 22 9.95 0.94 2.01
N GLY A 23 9.79 1.19 3.31
CA GLY A 23 8.58 1.78 3.87
C GLY A 23 8.28 3.15 3.26
N LEU A 24 9.26 4.05 3.20
CA LEU A 24 9.08 5.38 2.60
C LEU A 24 8.70 5.30 1.11
N ALA A 25 9.34 4.42 0.35
CA ALA A 25 8.97 4.20 -1.05
C ALA A 25 7.54 3.68 -1.19
N GLY A 26 7.12 2.75 -0.33
CA GLY A 26 5.76 2.24 -0.28
C GLY A 26 4.74 3.31 0.12
N ALA A 27 5.07 4.16 1.09
CA ALA A 27 4.22 5.26 1.54
C ALA A 27 3.95 6.27 0.42
N ILE A 28 4.99 6.69 -0.29
CA ILE A 28 4.88 7.63 -1.40
C ILE A 28 4.09 7.00 -2.56
N ALA A 29 4.43 5.77 -2.96
CA ALA A 29 3.74 5.10 -4.06
C ALA A 29 2.25 4.89 -3.76
N PHE A 30 1.93 4.46 -2.54
CA PHE A 30 0.55 4.22 -2.13
C PHE A 30 -0.25 5.51 -2.01
N THR A 31 0.31 6.56 -1.40
CA THR A 31 -0.39 7.86 -1.31
C THR A 31 -0.69 8.46 -2.67
N VAL A 32 0.25 8.37 -3.62
CA VAL A 32 0.00 8.81 -4.99
C VAL A 32 -1.12 8.00 -5.63
N ALA A 33 -1.10 6.67 -5.49
CA ALA A 33 -2.15 5.80 -6.01
C ALA A 33 -3.53 6.11 -5.38
N ASP A 34 -3.58 6.28 -4.07
CA ASP A 34 -4.80 6.59 -3.32
C ASP A 34 -5.36 7.97 -3.72
N LEU A 35 -4.51 9.00 -3.85
CA LEU A 35 -4.93 10.31 -4.34
C LEU A 35 -5.48 10.25 -5.77
N THR A 36 -4.86 9.46 -6.65
CA THR A 36 -5.37 9.26 -8.01
C THR A 36 -6.72 8.55 -8.01
N ALA A 37 -6.92 7.58 -7.11
CA ALA A 37 -8.16 6.86 -6.97
C ALA A 37 -9.30 7.78 -6.47
N ILE A 38 -9.01 8.63 -5.49
CA ILE A 38 -9.93 9.68 -5.01
C ILE A 38 -10.31 10.63 -6.15
N LEU A 39 -9.35 11.06 -6.95
CA LEU A 39 -9.59 11.96 -8.08
C LEU A 39 -10.49 11.29 -9.13
N LEU A 40 -10.23 10.02 -9.46
CA LEU A 40 -11.06 9.23 -10.38
C LEU A 40 -12.47 9.00 -9.83
N ASN A 41 -12.61 8.77 -8.51
CA ASN A 41 -13.90 8.63 -7.86
C ASN A 41 -14.74 9.91 -8.04
N ASN A 42 -14.14 11.06 -7.79
CA ASN A 42 -14.80 12.36 -7.92
C ASN A 42 -15.13 12.73 -9.37
N LEU A 43 -14.31 12.34 -10.35
CA LEU A 43 -14.55 12.66 -11.76
C LEU A 43 -15.57 11.75 -12.43
N ILE A 44 -15.58 10.46 -12.09
CA ILE A 44 -16.34 9.44 -12.83
C ILE A 44 -17.58 9.01 -12.06
N PHE A 45 -17.47 8.77 -10.75
CA PHE A 45 -18.54 8.13 -9.98
C PHE A 45 -19.51 9.14 -9.36
N VAL A 46 -19.01 10.29 -8.89
CA VAL A 46 -19.85 11.36 -8.34
C VAL A 46 -20.87 11.90 -9.35
N PRO A 47 -20.53 12.18 -10.63
CA PRO A 47 -21.52 12.66 -11.60
C PRO A 47 -22.60 11.63 -11.93
N TRP A 48 -22.31 10.35 -11.74
CA TRP A 48 -23.23 9.23 -12.00
C TRP A 48 -24.09 8.89 -10.77
N GLY A 49 -24.01 9.69 -9.69
CA GLY A 49 -24.78 9.48 -8.46
C GLY A 49 -24.36 8.25 -7.65
N VAL A 50 -23.26 7.61 -8.02
CA VAL A 50 -22.66 6.43 -7.35
C VAL A 50 -21.36 6.76 -6.61
N GLY A 51 -21.01 8.05 -6.53
CA GLY A 51 -19.81 8.52 -5.84
C GLY A 51 -19.90 8.31 -4.33
N PHE A 52 -18.80 7.85 -3.74
CA PHE A 52 -18.76 7.57 -2.31
C PHE A 52 -18.50 8.84 -1.52
N ARG A 53 -19.51 9.29 -0.76
CA ARG A 53 -19.45 10.48 0.11
C ARG A 53 -18.29 10.47 1.12
N LEU A 54 -17.72 9.30 1.44
CA LEU A 54 -16.59 9.20 2.37
C LEU A 54 -15.30 9.83 1.81
N LEU A 55 -15.18 9.95 0.48
CA LEU A 55 -14.04 10.57 -0.20
C LEU A 55 -14.25 12.06 -0.49
N GLN A 56 -15.43 12.61 -0.18
CA GLN A 56 -15.62 14.06 -0.17
C GLN A 56 -14.95 14.61 1.08
N LEU A 57 -13.77 15.18 0.85
CA LEU A 57 -12.97 15.93 1.81
C LEU A 57 -13.71 17.21 2.23
N ASN A 58 -14.77 17.05 3.02
CA ASN A 58 -15.62 18.16 3.46
C ASN A 58 -14.92 19.03 4.50
N SER A 59 -13.89 18.50 5.16
CA SER A 59 -13.09 19.20 6.17
C SER A 59 -11.59 18.99 5.95
N LEU A 60 -10.80 19.99 6.36
CA LEU A 60 -9.34 19.89 6.41
C LEU A 60 -8.89 18.69 7.25
N LEU A 61 -9.59 18.42 8.36
CA LEU A 61 -9.26 17.30 9.25
C LEU A 61 -9.45 15.94 8.57
N ASP A 62 -10.53 15.76 7.82
CA ASP A 62 -10.79 14.52 7.07
C ASP A 62 -9.70 14.28 6.01
N SER A 63 -9.25 15.35 5.36
CA SER A 63 -8.15 15.32 4.37
C SER A 63 -6.84 14.86 5.01
N LEU A 64 -6.50 15.43 6.17
CA LEU A 64 -5.30 15.05 6.91
C LEU A 64 -5.36 13.58 7.35
N ILE A 65 -6.52 13.11 7.83
CA ILE A 65 -6.71 11.73 8.28
C ILE A 65 -6.58 10.77 7.08
N THR A 66 -7.19 11.06 5.94
CA THR A 66 -7.06 10.23 4.74
C THR A 66 -5.61 10.13 4.27
N ILE A 67 -4.89 11.24 4.21
CA ILE A 67 -3.47 11.24 3.84
C ILE A 67 -2.63 10.48 4.87
N ALA A 68 -2.88 10.68 6.18
CA ALA A 68 -2.15 9.99 7.24
C ALA A 68 -2.36 8.48 7.18
N THR A 69 -3.61 8.02 7.03
CA THR A 69 -3.94 6.60 6.90
C THR A 69 -3.35 5.99 5.62
N ALA A 70 -3.33 6.72 4.50
CA ALA A 70 -2.68 6.28 3.28
C ALA A 70 -1.14 6.17 3.45
N LEU A 71 -0.49 7.16 4.05
CA LEU A 71 0.95 7.13 4.35
C LEU A 71 1.31 5.94 5.25
N VAL A 72 0.58 5.74 6.35
CA VAL A 72 0.82 4.65 7.29
C VAL A 72 0.57 3.29 6.62
N SER A 73 -0.52 3.15 5.86
CA SER A 73 -0.85 1.91 5.13
C SER A 73 0.24 1.55 4.12
N GLY A 74 0.68 2.52 3.31
CA GLY A 74 1.75 2.34 2.34
C GLY A 74 3.11 2.08 2.98
N PHE A 75 3.39 2.73 4.11
CA PHE A 75 4.63 2.50 4.87
C PHE A 75 4.69 1.08 5.42
N LEU A 76 3.63 0.62 6.09
CA LEU A 76 3.54 -0.74 6.61
C LEU A 76 3.66 -1.76 5.48
N PHE A 77 2.96 -1.53 4.37
CA PHE A 77 3.06 -2.39 3.20
C PHE A 77 4.49 -2.43 2.63
N GLY A 78 5.17 -1.29 2.48
CA GLY A 78 6.54 -1.25 1.97
C GLY A 78 7.54 -2.00 2.86
N VAL A 79 7.41 -1.86 4.18
CA VAL A 79 8.22 -2.59 5.15
C VAL A 79 7.96 -4.09 5.05
N THR A 80 6.69 -4.53 5.10
CA THR A 80 6.33 -5.95 5.04
C THR A 80 6.70 -6.58 3.70
N TYR A 81 6.50 -5.86 2.60
CA TYR A 81 6.81 -6.31 1.25
C TYR A 81 8.30 -6.63 1.06
N ARG A 82 9.19 -5.85 1.68
CA ARG A 82 10.63 -6.13 1.69
C ARG A 82 10.95 -7.49 2.34
N TYR A 83 10.25 -7.85 3.41
CA TYR A 83 10.41 -9.15 4.07
C TYR A 83 9.81 -10.30 3.26
N ILE A 84 8.70 -10.06 2.55
CA ILE A 84 8.04 -11.06 1.70
C ILE A 84 8.92 -11.45 0.51
N ILE A 85 9.73 -10.52 -0.02
CA ILE A 85 10.61 -10.76 -1.18
C ILE A 85 11.86 -11.59 -0.86
N ARG A 86 11.96 -12.20 0.32
CA ARG A 86 13.14 -12.99 0.68
C ARG A 86 13.14 -14.35 -0.07
N SER A 87 13.97 -14.41 -1.11
CA SER A 87 14.57 -15.63 -1.69
C SER A 87 13.66 -16.67 -2.36
N ASP A 88 12.33 -16.56 -2.31
CA ASP A 88 11.45 -17.53 -2.97
C ASP A 88 10.87 -17.00 -4.30
N ARG A 89 10.93 -17.81 -5.36
CA ARG A 89 10.45 -17.47 -6.72
C ARG A 89 8.92 -17.54 -6.86
N ASN A 90 8.21 -17.80 -5.77
CA ASN A 90 6.76 -17.98 -5.82
C ASN A 90 6.03 -16.63 -5.93
N SER A 91 5.55 -16.32 -7.13
CA SER A 91 4.78 -15.10 -7.42
C SER A 91 3.50 -14.98 -6.59
N HIS A 92 2.93 -16.11 -6.14
CA HIS A 92 1.65 -16.12 -5.41
C HIS A 92 1.74 -15.42 -4.05
N LEU A 93 2.91 -15.45 -3.39
CA LEU A 93 3.11 -14.76 -2.11
C LEU A 93 2.98 -13.23 -2.25
N LYS A 94 3.45 -12.69 -3.37
CA LYS A 94 3.36 -11.25 -3.65
C LYS A 94 1.92 -10.82 -3.94
N ASP A 95 1.18 -11.65 -4.69
CA ASP A 95 -0.22 -11.38 -5.04
C ASP A 95 -1.10 -11.48 -3.78
N GLY A 96 -0.84 -12.48 -2.92
CA GLY A 96 -1.52 -12.64 -1.64
C GLY A 96 -1.32 -11.44 -0.70
N ALA A 97 -0.11 -10.86 -0.66
CA ALA A 97 0.15 -9.66 0.14
C ALA A 97 -0.66 -8.45 -0.34
N VAL A 98 -0.75 -8.23 -1.65
CA VAL A 98 -1.57 -7.15 -2.24
C VAL A 98 -3.05 -7.38 -1.93
N MET A 99 -3.54 -8.62 -2.10
CA MET A 99 -4.93 -8.96 -1.78
C MET A 99 -5.24 -8.73 -0.30
N ALA A 100 -4.38 -9.17 0.62
CA ALA A 100 -4.61 -9.04 2.05
C ALA A 100 -4.71 -7.56 2.49
N PHE A 101 -3.73 -6.75 2.09
CA PHE A 101 -3.73 -5.31 2.43
C PHE A 101 -4.87 -4.55 1.73
N GLY A 102 -5.15 -4.87 0.45
CA GLY A 102 -6.25 -4.30 -0.30
C GLY A 102 -7.63 -4.63 0.29
N LEU A 103 -7.85 -5.89 0.68
CA LEU A 103 -9.09 -6.34 1.32
C LEU A 103 -9.29 -5.69 2.68
N VAL A 104 -8.27 -5.68 3.55
CA VAL A 104 -8.37 -5.07 4.88
C VAL A 104 -8.69 -3.57 4.77
N ARG A 105 -8.04 -2.85 3.86
CA ARG A 105 -8.34 -1.43 3.63
C ARG A 105 -9.73 -1.22 3.02
N GLY A 106 -10.08 -2.01 2.00
CA GLY A 106 -11.38 -1.91 1.33
C GLY A 106 -12.55 -2.19 2.27
N LEU A 107 -12.40 -3.17 3.17
CA LEU A 107 -13.39 -3.47 4.21
C LEU A 107 -13.47 -2.37 5.27
N ALA A 108 -12.35 -1.74 5.65
CA ALA A 108 -12.37 -0.61 6.57
C ALA A 108 -13.08 0.62 5.96
N LEU A 109 -12.85 0.90 4.66
CA LEU A 109 -13.56 1.95 3.93
C LEU A 109 -15.05 1.63 3.78
N LEU A 110 -15.38 0.35 3.57
CA LEU A 110 -16.76 -0.12 3.55
C LEU A 110 -17.42 0.10 4.90
N GLU A 111 -16.82 -0.29 6.02
CA GLU A 111 -17.40 -0.09 7.35
C GLU A 111 -17.73 1.38 7.59
N ALA A 112 -16.79 2.28 7.26
CA ALA A 112 -16.99 3.71 7.37
C ALA A 112 -18.13 4.25 6.47
N THR A 113 -18.35 3.63 5.31
CA THR A 113 -19.34 4.06 4.30
C THR A 113 -20.73 3.43 4.51
N ALA A 114 -20.78 2.14 4.86
CA ALA A 114 -22.00 1.37 5.07
C ALA A 114 -22.84 1.94 6.21
N ILE A 115 -22.18 2.45 7.26
CA ILE A 115 -22.83 3.18 8.36
C ILE A 115 -23.59 4.42 7.85
N LYS A 116 -23.19 5.01 6.72
CA LYS A 116 -23.75 6.25 6.18
C LYS A 116 -24.74 6.08 5.03
N SER A 117 -24.64 5.02 4.22
CA SER A 117 -25.39 4.95 2.93
C SER A 117 -26.18 3.66 2.65
N GLY A 118 -26.00 2.57 3.41
CA GLY A 118 -26.77 1.32 3.22
C GLY A 118 -26.64 0.64 1.85
N GLN A 119 -25.68 1.05 1.01
CA GLN A 119 -25.51 0.53 -0.36
C GLN A 119 -24.47 -0.59 -0.41
N PHE A 120 -24.89 -1.84 -0.54
CA PHE A 120 -23.99 -2.99 -0.69
C PHE A 120 -23.17 -2.99 -1.99
N TRP A 121 -23.66 -2.31 -3.04
CA TRP A 121 -22.96 -2.20 -4.32
C TRP A 121 -21.61 -1.46 -4.21
N SER A 122 -21.43 -0.64 -3.17
CA SER A 122 -20.17 0.07 -2.90
C SER A 122 -19.02 -0.85 -2.53
N LEU A 123 -19.32 -2.05 -2.05
CA LEU A 123 -18.34 -3.00 -1.51
C LEU A 123 -17.31 -3.38 -2.57
N SER A 124 -17.77 -3.83 -3.73
CA SER A 124 -16.87 -4.31 -4.78
C SER A 124 -15.96 -3.21 -5.31
N ILE A 125 -16.46 -1.98 -5.41
CA ILE A 125 -15.71 -0.84 -5.95
C ILE A 125 -14.62 -0.41 -4.95
N LEU A 126 -14.96 -0.27 -3.65
CA LEU A 126 -13.99 0.12 -2.61
C LEU A 126 -12.91 -0.94 -2.38
N ILE A 127 -13.28 -2.23 -2.45
CA ILE A 127 -12.31 -3.33 -2.37
C ILE A 127 -11.40 -3.33 -3.59
N ALA A 128 -11.96 -3.19 -4.80
CA ALA A 128 -11.17 -3.12 -6.02
C ALA A 128 -10.21 -1.94 -6.00
N GLU A 129 -10.65 -0.77 -5.54
CA GLU A 129 -9.84 0.43 -5.38
C GLU A 129 -8.64 0.19 -4.45
N GLY A 130 -8.88 -0.44 -3.29
CA GLY A 130 -7.82 -0.81 -2.35
C GLY A 130 -6.81 -1.76 -2.96
N ILE A 131 -7.27 -2.83 -3.62
CA ILE A 131 -6.41 -3.81 -4.28
C ILE A 131 -5.57 -3.16 -5.39
N ILE A 132 -6.19 -2.34 -6.24
CA ILE A 132 -5.50 -1.64 -7.33
C ILE A 132 -4.43 -0.69 -6.77
N SER A 133 -4.75 0.05 -5.71
CA SER A 133 -3.80 0.98 -5.08
C SER A 133 -2.58 0.27 -4.50
N PHE A 134 -2.77 -0.86 -3.81
CA PHE A 134 -1.66 -1.69 -3.34
C PHE A 134 -0.92 -2.42 -4.47
N ALA A 135 -1.60 -2.77 -5.56
CA ALA A 135 -0.95 -3.35 -6.74
C ALA A 135 -0.01 -2.34 -7.42
N ILE A 136 -0.42 -1.08 -7.53
CA ILE A 136 0.44 0.02 -8.02
C ILE A 136 1.63 0.22 -7.08
N ALA A 137 1.39 0.29 -5.77
CA ALA A 137 2.45 0.42 -4.78
C ALA A 137 3.46 -0.74 -4.87
N ARG A 138 2.97 -1.96 -5.04
CA ARG A 138 3.81 -3.13 -5.32
C ARG A 138 4.65 -2.93 -6.57
N TYR A 139 4.05 -2.52 -7.69
CA TYR A 139 4.78 -2.36 -8.95
C TYR A 139 5.92 -1.34 -8.80
N CYS A 140 5.65 -0.23 -8.09
CA CYS A 140 6.69 0.75 -7.76
C CYS A 140 7.80 0.16 -6.87
N LEU A 141 7.46 -0.67 -5.88
CA LEU A 141 8.45 -1.33 -5.02
C LEU A 141 9.26 -2.38 -5.78
N ASP A 142 8.63 -3.20 -6.64
CA ASP A 142 9.30 -4.15 -7.52
C ASP A 142 10.27 -3.40 -8.47
N PHE A 143 9.88 -2.23 -9.01
CA PHE A 143 10.77 -1.39 -9.82
C PHE A 143 11.95 -0.82 -9.00
N ALA A 144 11.70 -0.36 -7.78
CA ALA A 144 12.74 0.16 -6.89
C ALA A 144 13.76 -0.93 -6.48
N LEU A 145 13.28 -2.15 -6.22
CA LEU A 145 14.10 -3.32 -5.93
C LEU A 145 14.88 -3.78 -7.17
N GLY A 146 14.24 -3.82 -8.34
CA GLY A 146 14.87 -4.19 -9.62
C GLY A 146 15.99 -3.23 -10.05
N LYS A 147 15.85 -1.94 -9.74
CA LYS A 147 16.89 -0.92 -9.94
C LYS A 147 17.98 -0.91 -8.85
N LYS A 148 17.93 -1.83 -7.88
CA LYS A 148 18.82 -1.92 -6.70
C LYS A 148 18.84 -0.66 -5.82
N PHE A 149 17.77 0.17 -5.85
CA PHE A 149 17.66 1.29 -4.91
C PHE A 149 17.47 0.81 -3.47
N ILE A 150 16.94 -0.40 -3.29
CA ILE A 150 16.76 -1.08 -2.00
C ILE A 150 17.35 -2.48 -2.16
N LYS A 151 18.17 -2.92 -1.21
CA LYS A 151 18.70 -4.29 -1.25
C LYS A 151 17.66 -5.27 -0.68
N PRO A 152 17.39 -6.40 -1.37
CA PRO A 152 16.58 -7.46 -0.80
C PRO A 152 17.25 -7.96 0.49
N PHE A 153 16.43 -8.32 1.48
CA PHE A 153 16.92 -8.80 2.77
C PHE A 153 17.71 -10.10 2.55
N LEU A 154 18.98 -10.12 2.95
CA LEU A 154 19.85 -11.31 2.90
C LEU A 154 19.55 -12.22 4.09
#